data_AF-A0A6H3SI57-F1
#
_entry.id   AF-A0A6H3SI57-F1
#
_cell.length_a   1.000
_cell.length_b   1.000
_cell.length_c   1.000
_cell.angle_alpha   90.00
_cell.angle_beta   90.00
_cell.angle_gamma   90.00
#
_symmetry.space_group_name_H-M   'P 1'
#
loop_
_entity.id
_entity.type
_entity.pdbx_description
1 polymer ?
#
loop_
_entity_poly.entity_id
_entity_poly.type
_entity_poly.pdbx_seq_one_letter_code
_entity_poly.pdbx_strand_id
1 'polypeptide(L)'
;MKKEMSIILISFRSILNYKSSVLLLMLQASIQIMISVFLWTYIYQSNQINIAGYDFTSMVQYYLGTIIFSYFVFYPVDWEINDDVHSGNFFSILIKPVTFYKYYFCKMLGDRLAHLLFIIIPVILFSSVYYKNELLTIEILILGSIAIILSMVLWFLISCCVGMLSFWLENIFFVLTVKEIVIQFLSGILLPLSFFFK
;
A
#
# COMPACT_ATOMS: atom_id res chain seq x y z
N MET A 1 19.18 17.98 -0.19
CA MET A 1 18.29 18.42 0.90
C MET A 1 17.18 19.37 0.45
N LYS A 2 17.43 20.66 0.13
CA LYS A 2 16.33 21.59 -0.26
C LYS A 2 15.50 21.10 -1.46
N LYS A 3 16.16 20.54 -2.48
CA LYS A 3 15.52 20.02 -3.71
C LYS A 3 14.63 18.80 -3.46
N GLU A 4 15.14 17.82 -2.68
CA GLU A 4 14.42 16.59 -2.33
C GLU A 4 13.17 16.91 -1.50
N MET A 5 13.30 17.81 -0.52
CA MET A 5 12.18 18.29 0.28
C MET A 5 11.11 19.00 -0.57
N SER A 6 11.52 19.82 -1.55
CA SER A 6 10.57 20.45 -2.46
C SER A 6 9.74 19.43 -3.25
N ILE A 7 10.35 18.33 -3.71
CA ILE A 7 9.62 17.27 -4.43
C ILE A 7 8.58 16.62 -3.51
N ILE A 8 8.94 16.28 -2.28
CA ILE A 8 8.02 15.73 -1.28
C ILE A 8 6.83 16.67 -1.07
N LEU A 9 7.10 17.96 -0.85
CA LEU A 9 6.07 18.96 -0.57
C LEU A 9 5.16 19.22 -1.78
N ILE A 10 5.70 19.21 -2.99
CA ILE A 10 4.90 19.37 -4.22
C ILE A 10 3.96 18.19 -4.39
N SER A 11 4.47 16.97 -4.23
CA SER A 11 3.69 15.73 -4.42
C SER A 11 2.59 15.63 -3.35
N PHE A 12 2.94 15.89 -2.09
CA PHE A 12 1.99 16.00 -0.98
C PHE A 12 0.86 17.02 -1.25
N ARG A 13 1.20 18.23 -1.71
CA ARG A 13 0.21 19.26 -2.05
C ARG A 13 -0.64 18.89 -3.26
N SER A 14 -0.08 18.17 -4.23
CA SER A 14 -0.80 17.71 -5.41
C SER A 14 -2.02 16.90 -5.00
N ILE A 15 -1.85 15.92 -4.12
CA ILE A 15 -2.95 15.08 -3.63
C ILE A 15 -3.98 15.89 -2.86
N LEU A 16 -3.55 16.81 -2.00
CA LEU A 16 -4.47 17.65 -1.23
C LEU A 16 -5.31 18.59 -2.11
N ASN A 17 -4.78 19.03 -3.25
CA ASN A 17 -5.49 19.93 -4.16
C ASN A 17 -6.64 19.22 -4.88
N TYR A 18 -6.48 17.93 -5.22
CA TYR A 18 -7.52 17.15 -5.89
C TYR A 18 -8.48 16.50 -4.88
N LYS A 19 -9.38 17.32 -4.33
CA LYS A 19 -10.39 16.89 -3.34
C LYS A 19 -11.20 15.65 -3.77
N SER A 20 -11.54 15.54 -5.06
CA SER A 20 -12.26 14.38 -5.59
C SER A 20 -11.44 13.09 -5.50
N SER A 21 -10.14 13.17 -5.78
CA SER A 21 -9.22 12.02 -5.64
C SER A 21 -9.12 11.57 -4.19
N VAL A 22 -9.06 12.52 -3.25
CA VAL A 22 -9.09 12.22 -1.81
C VAL A 22 -10.36 11.48 -1.41
N LEU A 23 -11.53 11.94 -1.86
CA LEU A 23 -12.81 11.28 -1.58
C LEU A 23 -12.85 9.86 -2.16
N LEU A 24 -12.36 9.66 -3.39
CA LEU A 24 -12.27 8.35 -4.02
C LEU A 24 -11.36 7.40 -3.22
N LEU A 25 -10.24 7.89 -2.71
CA LEU A 25 -9.33 7.10 -1.87
C LEU A 25 -9.97 6.68 -0.55
N MET A 26 -10.70 7.59 0.12
CA MET A 26 -11.42 7.27 1.35
C MET A 26 -12.54 6.26 1.11
N LEU A 27 -13.26 6.39 -0.01
CA LEU A 27 -14.29 5.44 -0.42
C LEU A 27 -13.68 4.07 -0.74
N GLN A 28 -12.58 4.03 -1.48
CA GLN A 28 -11.86 2.79 -1.80
C GLN A 28 -11.46 2.03 -0.53
N ALA A 29 -10.85 2.73 0.45
CA ALA A 29 -10.46 2.13 1.71
C ALA A 29 -11.67 1.60 2.50
N SER A 30 -12.75 2.38 2.55
CA SER A 30 -13.97 1.99 3.26
C SER A 30 -14.63 0.78 2.61
N ILE A 31 -14.72 0.73 1.29
CA ILE A 31 -15.28 -0.39 0.53
C ILE A 31 -14.45 -1.65 0.75
N GLN A 32 -13.12 -1.56 0.71
CA GLN A 32 -12.23 -2.70 0.92
C GLN A 32 -12.40 -3.32 2.32
N ILE A 33 -12.54 -2.47 3.35
CA ILE A 33 -12.82 -2.92 4.72
C ILE A 33 -14.21 -3.57 4.80
N MET A 34 -15.24 -2.93 4.24
CA MET A 34 -16.61 -3.46 4.25
C MET A 34 -16.71 -4.82 3.55
N ILE A 35 -16.08 -4.98 2.39
CA ILE A 35 -16.02 -6.27 1.67
C ILE A 35 -15.40 -7.34 2.55
N SER A 36 -14.27 -7.02 3.19
CA SER A 36 -13.57 -7.97 4.06
C SER A 36 -14.44 -8.40 5.25
N VAL A 37 -15.05 -7.44 5.95
CA VAL A 37 -15.91 -7.71 7.12
C VAL A 37 -17.14 -8.52 6.71
N PHE A 38 -17.85 -8.13 5.65
CA PHE A 38 -19.05 -8.85 5.22
C PHE A 38 -18.74 -10.26 4.73
N LEU A 39 -17.69 -10.43 3.94
CA LEU A 39 -17.26 -11.74 3.45
C LEU A 39 -17.05 -12.70 4.63
N TRP A 40 -16.27 -12.28 5.63
CA TRP A 40 -16.01 -13.12 6.80
C TRP A 40 -17.23 -13.31 7.69
N THR A 41 -18.13 -12.31 7.77
CA THR A 41 -19.39 -12.45 8.51
C THR A 41 -20.23 -13.58 7.94
N TYR A 42 -20.40 -13.63 6.61
CA TYR A 42 -21.17 -14.68 5.95
C TYR A 42 -20.52 -16.06 6.10
N ILE A 43 -19.19 -16.14 6.00
CA ILE A 43 -18.48 -17.42 6.14
C ILE A 43 -18.65 -17.98 7.56
N TYR A 44 -18.43 -17.18 8.61
CA TYR A 44 -18.54 -17.65 10.00
C TYR A 44 -20.00 -17.92 10.42
N GLN A 45 -20.99 -17.25 9.81
CA GLN A 45 -22.40 -17.58 10.01
C GLN A 45 -22.78 -18.98 9.50
N SER A 46 -22.01 -19.57 8.58
CA SER A 46 -22.30 -20.89 7.99
C SER A 46 -21.88 -22.11 8.82
N ASN A 47 -21.66 -21.95 10.14
CA ASN A 47 -21.29 -22.97 11.16
C ASN A 47 -19.78 -23.30 11.32
N GLN A 48 -18.85 -22.40 11.01
CA GLN A 48 -17.45 -22.59 11.40
C GLN A 48 -17.07 -21.66 12.56
N ILE A 49 -16.88 -22.25 13.75
CA ILE A 49 -16.44 -21.52 14.96
C ILE A 49 -14.96 -21.13 14.85
N ASN A 50 -14.18 -21.88 14.07
CA ASN A 50 -12.74 -21.63 13.90
C ASN A 50 -12.31 -22.03 12.49
N ILE A 51 -11.65 -21.11 11.79
CA ILE A 51 -11.12 -21.33 10.44
C ILE A 51 -9.61 -21.09 10.49
N ALA A 52 -8.83 -22.13 10.20
CA ALA A 52 -7.36 -22.09 10.20
C ALA A 52 -6.72 -21.52 11.49
N GLY A 53 -7.37 -21.67 12.65
CA GLY A 53 -6.90 -21.16 13.94
C GLY A 53 -7.44 -19.78 14.33
N TYR A 54 -8.20 -19.13 13.44
CA TYR A 54 -8.79 -17.81 13.67
C TYR A 54 -10.25 -17.91 14.11
N ASP A 55 -10.59 -17.21 15.18
CA ASP A 55 -11.96 -16.81 15.50
C ASP A 55 -12.36 -15.57 14.69
N PHE A 56 -13.66 -15.30 14.53
CA PHE A 56 -14.18 -14.22 13.70
C PHE A 56 -13.50 -12.87 13.97
N THR A 57 -13.37 -12.49 15.25
CA THR A 57 -12.75 -11.22 15.66
C THR A 57 -11.28 -11.16 15.23
N SER A 58 -10.53 -12.24 15.44
CA SER A 58 -9.11 -12.31 15.04
C SER A 58 -8.93 -12.28 13.53
N MET A 59 -9.88 -12.84 12.77
CA MET A 59 -9.87 -12.82 11.32
C MET A 59 -10.10 -11.39 10.78
N VAL A 60 -11.09 -10.69 11.33
CA VAL A 60 -11.36 -9.29 10.96
C VAL A 60 -10.17 -8.39 11.33
N GLN A 61 -9.58 -8.58 12.51
CA GLN A 61 -8.37 -7.86 12.91
C GLN A 61 -7.20 -8.12 11.97
N TYR A 62 -6.97 -9.36 11.55
CA TYR A 62 -5.95 -9.70 10.56
C TYR A 62 -6.13 -8.89 9.27
N TYR A 63 -7.33 -8.90 8.69
CA TYR A 63 -7.61 -8.17 7.44
C TYR A 63 -7.54 -6.65 7.61
N LEU A 64 -7.98 -6.12 8.75
CA LEU A 64 -7.78 -4.69 9.05
C LEU A 64 -6.30 -4.34 9.10
N GLY A 65 -5.49 -5.18 9.75
CA GLY A 65 -4.03 -5.03 9.80
C GLY A 65 -3.39 -5.08 8.42
N THR A 66 -3.71 -6.08 7.60
CA THR A 66 -3.17 -6.21 6.24
C THR A 66 -3.54 -5.03 5.36
N ILE A 67 -4.79 -4.54 5.45
CA ILE A 67 -5.23 -3.33 4.76
C ILE A 67 -4.36 -2.15 5.20
N ILE A 68 -4.22 -1.88 6.50
CA ILE A 68 -3.38 -0.78 7.00
C ILE A 68 -1.96 -0.88 6.43
N PHE A 69 -1.30 -2.03 6.58
CA PHE A 69 0.06 -2.23 6.08
C PHE A 69 0.17 -2.02 4.57
N SER A 70 -0.82 -2.48 3.80
CA SER A 70 -0.84 -2.32 2.34
C SER A 70 -0.78 -0.85 1.91
N TYR A 71 -1.41 0.06 2.65
CA TYR A 71 -1.37 1.50 2.33
C TYR A 71 -0.03 2.15 2.64
N PHE A 72 0.73 1.62 3.61
CA PHE A 72 2.10 2.08 3.87
C PHE A 72 3.09 1.55 2.82
N VAL A 73 2.95 0.28 2.45
CA VAL A 73 3.97 -0.44 1.66
C VAL A 73 3.73 -0.29 0.16
N PHE A 74 2.50 -0.50 -0.31
CA PHE A 74 2.23 -0.55 -1.74
C PHE A 74 2.04 0.84 -2.33
N TYR A 75 2.93 1.16 -3.27
CA TYR A 75 2.87 2.35 -4.07
C TYR A 75 3.24 2.02 -5.53
N PRO A 76 2.45 2.44 -6.52
CA PRO A 76 2.64 2.03 -7.92
C PRO A 76 3.75 2.82 -8.63
N VAL A 77 4.99 2.82 -8.10
CA VAL A 77 6.13 3.56 -8.70
C VAL A 77 6.42 3.07 -10.11
N ASP A 78 6.30 1.77 -10.34
CA ASP A 78 6.55 1.13 -11.62
C ASP A 78 5.54 1.54 -12.71
N TRP A 79 4.28 1.72 -12.34
CA TRP A 79 3.27 2.31 -13.22
C TRP A 79 3.61 3.76 -13.57
N GLU A 80 4.05 4.56 -12.59
CA GLU A 80 4.46 5.95 -12.87
C GLU A 80 5.68 6.01 -13.80
N ILE A 81 6.67 5.14 -13.59
CA ILE A 81 7.83 5.04 -14.47
C ILE A 81 7.37 4.67 -15.88
N ASN A 82 6.49 3.68 -16.01
CA ASN A 82 5.93 3.28 -17.30
C ASN A 82 5.29 4.46 -18.03
N ASP A 83 4.43 5.21 -17.33
CA ASP A 83 3.70 6.32 -17.91
C ASP A 83 4.63 7.47 -18.27
N ASP A 84 5.63 7.78 -17.43
CA ASP A 84 6.63 8.82 -17.70
C ASP A 84 7.55 8.46 -18.88
N VAL A 85 7.89 7.17 -19.07
CA VAL A 85 8.70 6.70 -20.20
C VAL A 85 7.92 6.81 -21.50
N HIS A 86 6.70 6.29 -21.56
CA HIS A 86 5.89 6.29 -22.79
C HIS A 86 5.35 7.68 -23.14
N SER A 87 5.15 8.57 -22.16
CA SER A 87 4.77 9.97 -22.40
C SER A 87 5.96 10.89 -22.75
N GLY A 88 7.20 10.39 -22.67
CA GLY A 88 8.41 11.18 -22.90
C GLY A 88 8.80 12.12 -21.74
N ASN A 89 8.00 12.18 -20.66
CA ASN A 89 8.28 12.98 -19.47
C ASN A 89 9.53 12.51 -18.71
N PHE A 90 9.95 11.26 -18.92
CA PHE A 90 11.14 10.70 -18.30
C PHE A 90 12.41 11.55 -18.57
N PHE A 91 12.56 12.07 -19.79
CA PHE A 91 13.70 12.94 -20.14
C PHE A 91 13.70 14.24 -19.34
N SER A 92 12.52 14.80 -19.05
CA SER A 92 12.39 15.99 -18.18
C SER A 92 12.89 15.72 -16.77
N ILE A 93 12.70 14.49 -16.26
CA ILE A 93 13.17 14.08 -14.95
C ILE A 93 14.70 13.93 -14.94
N LEU A 94 15.30 13.36 -15.98
CA LEU A 94 16.74 13.17 -16.12
C LEU A 94 17.54 14.49 -16.14
N ILE A 95 16.97 15.55 -16.70
CA ILE A 95 17.62 16.88 -16.78
C ILE A 95 17.60 17.59 -15.41
N LYS A 96 16.73 17.17 -14.48
CA LYS A 96 16.69 17.74 -13.13
C LYS A 96 17.97 17.36 -12.38
N PRO A 97 18.50 18.24 -11.51
CA PRO A 97 19.72 17.98 -10.74
C PRO A 97 19.42 17.09 -9.51
N VAL A 98 18.73 15.98 -9.72
CA VAL A 98 18.34 14.95 -8.75
C VAL A 98 18.40 13.60 -9.48
N THR A 99 18.97 12.57 -8.84
CA THR A 99 19.02 11.24 -9.47
C THR A 99 17.60 10.68 -9.62
N PHE A 100 17.38 9.92 -10.70
CA PHE A 100 16.12 9.25 -11.00
C PHE A 100 15.51 8.56 -9.77
N TYR A 101 16.26 7.70 -9.09
CA TYR A 101 15.78 6.96 -7.92
C TYR A 101 15.33 7.88 -6.78
N LYS A 102 16.10 8.94 -6.50
CA LYS A 102 15.76 9.89 -5.45
C LYS A 102 14.50 10.68 -5.79
N TYR A 103 14.30 11.01 -7.06
CA TYR A 103 13.11 11.71 -7.53
C TYR A 103 11.85 10.88 -7.23
N TYR A 104 11.77 9.65 -7.71
CA TYR A 104 10.61 8.77 -7.50
C TYR A 104 10.45 8.39 -6.02
N PHE A 105 11.53 8.17 -5.29
CA PHE A 105 11.46 7.90 -3.85
C PHE A 105 10.89 9.08 -3.06
N CYS A 106 11.34 10.31 -3.36
CA CYS A 106 10.81 11.53 -2.72
C CYS A 106 9.35 11.78 -3.11
N LYS A 107 8.98 11.52 -4.37
CA LYS A 107 7.60 11.63 -4.83
C LYS A 107 6.70 10.63 -4.10
N MET A 108 7.08 9.35 -4.07
CA MET A 108 6.41 8.29 -3.32
C MET A 108 6.22 8.66 -1.85
N LEU A 109 7.25 9.21 -1.19
CA LEU A 109 7.14 9.65 0.21
C LEU A 109 6.12 10.77 0.38
N GLY A 110 6.16 11.81 -0.46
CA GLY A 110 5.19 12.90 -0.41
C GLY A 110 3.76 12.41 -0.60
N ASP A 111 3.57 11.51 -1.55
CA ASP A 111 2.26 10.98 -1.88
C ASP A 111 1.73 10.02 -0.82
N ARG A 112 2.59 9.17 -0.24
CA ARG A 112 2.24 8.34 0.91
C ARG A 112 1.88 9.15 2.14
N LEU A 113 2.64 10.17 2.47
CA LEU A 113 2.32 11.03 3.61
C LEU A 113 0.93 11.68 3.46
N ALA A 114 0.57 12.11 2.24
CA ALA A 114 -0.76 12.66 1.98
C ALA A 114 -1.86 11.59 2.09
N HIS A 115 -1.68 10.40 1.51
CA HIS A 115 -2.67 9.32 1.60
C HIS A 115 -2.89 8.84 3.03
N LEU A 116 -1.81 8.75 3.82
CA LEU A 116 -1.88 8.30 5.21
C LEU A 116 -2.74 9.24 6.07
N LEU A 117 -2.71 10.55 5.84
CA LEU A 117 -3.58 11.49 6.57
C LEU A 117 -5.06 11.17 6.40
N PHE A 118 -5.48 10.75 5.21
CA PHE A 118 -6.88 10.46 4.94
C PHE A 118 -7.30 9.07 5.38
N ILE A 119 -6.38 8.11 5.35
CA ILE A 119 -6.70 6.74 5.72
C ILE A 119 -6.77 6.52 7.23
N ILE A 120 -6.13 7.37 8.01
CA ILE A 120 -6.24 7.37 9.47
C ILE A 120 -7.72 7.41 9.91
N ILE A 121 -8.59 8.13 9.18
CA ILE A 121 -10.01 8.26 9.52
C ILE A 121 -10.76 6.91 9.48
N PRO A 122 -10.86 6.22 8.32
CA PRO A 122 -11.53 4.92 8.28
C PRO A 122 -10.83 3.90 9.18
N VAL A 123 -9.49 3.91 9.25
CA VAL A 123 -8.74 2.98 10.09
C VAL A 123 -9.09 3.13 11.57
N ILE A 124 -9.13 4.35 12.11
CA ILE A 124 -9.52 4.59 13.52
C ILE A 124 -10.98 4.22 13.76
N LEU A 125 -11.88 4.59 12.83
CA LEU A 125 -13.30 4.26 12.96
C LEU A 125 -13.51 2.75 13.06
N PHE A 126 -12.93 1.97 12.15
CA PHE A 126 -13.09 0.52 12.15
C PHE A 126 -12.27 -0.16 13.25
N SER A 127 -11.06 0.30 13.56
CA SER A 127 -10.25 -0.30 14.63
C SER A 127 -10.90 -0.12 16.00
N SER A 128 -11.56 1.00 16.27
CA SER A 128 -12.27 1.22 17.54
C SER A 128 -13.38 0.19 17.82
N VAL A 129 -13.96 -0.40 16.77
CA VAL A 129 -15.03 -1.39 16.86
C VAL A 129 -14.48 -2.80 17.10
N TYR A 130 -13.37 -3.16 16.44
CA TYR A 130 -12.85 -4.54 16.39
C TYR A 130 -11.59 -4.78 17.22
N TYR A 131 -10.78 -3.76 17.48
CA TYR A 131 -9.61 -3.85 18.36
C TYR A 131 -9.98 -3.43 19.77
N LYS A 132 -10.37 -4.39 20.61
CA LYS A 132 -10.53 -4.18 22.05
C LYS A 132 -9.24 -4.55 22.77
N ASN A 133 -8.32 -3.60 22.90
CA ASN A 133 -7.20 -3.64 23.84
C ASN A 133 -6.25 -4.86 23.75
N GLU A 134 -5.84 -5.28 22.56
CA GLU A 134 -4.66 -6.14 22.48
C GLU A 134 -3.38 -5.31 22.58
N LEU A 135 -2.48 -5.78 23.44
CA LEU A 135 -1.28 -5.11 23.95
C LEU A 135 -0.31 -4.68 22.83
N LEU A 136 -0.49 -3.47 22.31
CA LEU A 136 0.57 -2.78 21.56
C LEU A 136 1.68 -2.38 22.54
N THR A 137 2.60 -3.29 22.80
CA THR A 137 3.83 -3.00 23.54
C THR A 137 4.71 -2.06 22.72
N ILE A 138 5.46 -1.18 23.40
CA ILE A 138 6.36 -0.22 22.74
C ILE A 138 7.36 -0.91 21.81
N GLU A 139 7.84 -2.11 22.16
CA GLU A 139 8.73 -2.92 21.33
C GLU A 139 8.09 -3.34 20.01
N ILE A 140 6.84 -3.81 20.05
CA ILE A 140 6.09 -4.23 18.85
C ILE A 140 5.90 -3.03 17.92
N LEU A 141 5.64 -1.84 18.49
CA LEU A 141 5.48 -0.63 17.71
C LEU A 141 6.78 -0.19 17.04
N ILE A 142 7.91 -0.28 17.76
CA ILE A 142 9.23 0.05 17.21
C ILE A 142 9.61 -0.96 16.11
N LEU A 143 9.59 -2.26 16.41
CA LEU A 143 9.94 -3.31 15.44
C LEU A 143 9.00 -3.30 14.24
N GLY A 144 7.70 -3.11 14.47
CA GLY A 144 6.70 -2.97 13.41
C GLY A 144 6.99 -1.76 12.52
N SER A 145 7.33 -0.61 13.10
CA SER A 145 7.66 0.58 12.30
C SER A 145 8.90 0.37 11.42
N ILE A 146 9.93 -0.31 11.94
CA ILE A 146 11.14 -0.67 11.19
C ILE A 146 10.80 -1.63 10.05
N ALA A 147 9.98 -2.66 10.32
CA ALA A 147 9.54 -3.62 9.31
C ALA A 147 8.75 -2.95 8.19
N ILE A 148 7.87 -2.00 8.50
CA ILE A 148 7.11 -1.22 7.51
C ILE A 148 8.05 -0.40 6.63
N ILE A 149 8.99 0.33 7.24
CA ILE A 149 9.97 1.15 6.49
C ILE A 149 10.79 0.27 5.55
N LEU A 150 11.28 -0.87 6.05
CA LEU A 150 12.08 -1.79 5.25
C LEU A 150 11.27 -2.40 4.11
N SER A 151 10.00 -2.75 4.37
CA SER A 151 9.07 -3.27 3.36
C SER A 151 8.76 -2.23 2.29
N MET A 152 8.56 -0.96 2.66
CA MET A 152 8.36 0.15 1.73
C MET A 152 9.58 0.36 0.82
N VAL A 153 10.79 0.32 1.39
CA VAL A 153 12.05 0.44 0.61
C VAL A 153 12.21 -0.76 -0.32
N LEU A 154 11.92 -1.97 0.15
CA LEU A 154 12.00 -3.19 -0.66
C LEU A 154 11.01 -3.14 -1.82
N TRP A 155 9.76 -2.76 -1.55
CA TRP A 155 8.72 -2.58 -2.58
C TRP A 155 9.14 -1.55 -3.63
N PHE A 156 9.71 -0.42 -3.20
CA PHE A 156 10.25 0.61 -4.08
C PHE A 156 11.34 0.06 -5.01
N LEU A 157 12.31 -0.68 -4.46
CA LEU A 157 13.40 -1.26 -5.25
C LEU A 157 12.88 -2.26 -6.30
N ILE A 158 11.98 -3.17 -5.90
CA ILE A 158 11.35 -4.10 -6.84
C ILE A 158 10.61 -3.34 -7.94
N SER A 159 9.83 -2.32 -7.57
CA SER A 159 9.08 -1.49 -8.52
C SER A 159 10.01 -0.73 -9.46
N CYS A 160 11.14 -0.20 -9.00
CA CYS A 160 12.12 0.40 -9.89
C CYS A 160 12.72 -0.61 -10.88
N CYS A 161 13.06 -1.82 -10.43
CA CYS A 161 13.60 -2.87 -11.30
C CYS A 161 12.60 -3.25 -12.39
N VAL A 162 11.32 -3.47 -12.03
CA VAL A 162 10.28 -3.83 -13.00
C VAL A 162 9.92 -2.64 -13.90
N GLY A 163 9.79 -1.44 -13.34
CA GLY A 163 9.46 -0.23 -14.08
C GLY A 163 10.48 0.12 -15.16
N MET A 164 11.76 -0.17 -14.96
CA MET A 164 12.79 0.01 -15.99
C MET A 164 12.55 -0.83 -17.24
N LEU A 165 11.82 -1.94 -17.18
CA LEU A 165 11.51 -2.74 -18.36
C LEU A 165 10.72 -1.94 -19.43
N SER A 166 10.06 -0.85 -19.03
CA SER A 166 9.36 0.08 -19.95
C SER A 166 10.27 0.72 -20.99
N PHE A 167 11.59 0.76 -20.79
CA PHE A 167 12.52 1.27 -21.81
C PHE A 167 12.66 0.35 -23.01
N TRP A 168 12.47 -0.96 -22.82
CA TRP A 168 12.67 -1.96 -23.88
C TRP A 168 11.36 -2.50 -24.43
N LEU A 169 10.30 -2.46 -23.64
CA LEU A 169 8.99 -3.03 -23.98
C LEU A 169 7.97 -1.90 -24.16
N GLU A 170 7.30 -1.91 -25.31
CA GLU A 170 6.23 -0.96 -25.65
C GLU A 170 5.01 -1.06 -24.72
N ASN A 171 4.81 -2.22 -24.10
CA ASN A 171 3.72 -2.42 -23.16
C ASN A 171 4.14 -3.38 -22.05
N ILE A 172 4.33 -2.85 -20.83
CA ILE A 172 4.65 -3.64 -19.64
C ILE A 172 3.46 -3.86 -18.72
N PHE A 173 2.24 -3.47 -19.13
CA PHE A 173 1.01 -3.62 -18.33
C PHE A 173 0.90 -5.00 -17.68
N PHE A 174 1.05 -6.06 -18.47
CA PHE A 174 0.97 -7.43 -17.96
C PHE A 174 2.07 -7.78 -16.97
N VAL A 175 3.29 -7.28 -17.17
CA VAL A 175 4.42 -7.51 -16.25
C VAL A 175 4.13 -6.86 -14.90
N LEU A 176 3.63 -5.61 -14.91
CA LEU A 176 3.23 -4.87 -13.72
C LEU A 176 2.11 -5.59 -12.97
N THR A 177 1.06 -6.01 -13.68
CA THR A 177 -0.08 -6.72 -13.08
C THR A 177 0.33 -8.08 -12.51
N VAL A 178 1.12 -8.88 -13.22
CA VAL A 178 1.57 -10.19 -12.73
C VAL A 178 2.44 -10.03 -11.49
N LYS A 179 3.34 -9.05 -11.46
CA LYS A 179 4.16 -8.71 -10.27
C LYS A 179 3.25 -8.43 -9.07
N GLU A 180 2.23 -7.60 -9.23
CA GLU A 180 1.31 -7.25 -8.16
C GLU A 180 0.52 -8.47 -7.65
N ILE A 181 -0.05 -9.27 -8.55
CA ILE A 181 -0.83 -10.46 -8.18
C ILE A 181 0.04 -11.46 -7.41
N VAL A 182 1.26 -11.73 -7.89
CA VAL A 182 2.18 -12.67 -7.24
C VAL A 182 2.55 -12.19 -5.84
N ILE A 183 2.89 -10.90 -5.67
CA ILE A 183 3.25 -10.36 -4.34
C ILE A 183 2.04 -10.31 -3.41
N GLN A 184 0.86 -9.93 -3.91
CA GLN A 184 -0.37 -9.90 -3.10
C GLN A 184 -0.78 -11.29 -2.63
N PHE A 185 -0.59 -12.31 -3.48
CA PHE A 185 -0.84 -13.70 -3.12
C PHE A 185 0.14 -14.19 -2.04
N LEU A 186 1.45 -13.97 -2.25
CA LEU A 186 2.49 -14.40 -1.32
C LEU A 186 2.54 -13.61 0.00
N SER A 187 1.97 -12.41 0.04
CA SER A 187 1.92 -11.58 1.26
C SER A 187 0.80 -11.97 2.23
N GLY A 188 -0.10 -12.87 1.84
CA GLY A 188 -1.23 -13.30 2.66
C GLY A 188 -2.40 -12.31 2.70
N ILE A 189 -2.39 -11.27 1.85
CA ILE A 189 -3.45 -10.26 1.80
C ILE A 189 -4.77 -10.86 1.30
N LEU A 190 -4.70 -11.80 0.35
CA LEU A 190 -5.90 -12.47 -0.17
C LEU A 190 -6.45 -13.49 0.82
N LEU A 191 -5.58 -14.35 1.35
CA LEU A 191 -5.90 -15.38 2.35
C LEU A 191 -4.73 -15.50 3.33
N PRO A 192 -4.97 -15.70 4.64
CA PRO A 192 -3.90 -15.92 5.59
C PRO A 192 -3.00 -17.08 5.16
N LEU A 193 -1.69 -16.91 5.34
CA LEU A 193 -0.71 -17.91 4.93
C LEU A 193 -0.91 -19.26 5.65
N SER A 194 -1.55 -19.27 6.82
CA SER A 194 -1.91 -20.49 7.56
C SER A 194 -2.86 -21.43 6.79
N PHE A 195 -3.56 -20.94 5.76
CA PHE A 195 -4.39 -21.79 4.90
C PHE A 195 -3.57 -22.65 3.93
N PHE A 196 -2.37 -22.20 3.53
CA PHE A 196 -1.57 -22.87 2.51
C PHE A 196 -0.63 -23.93 3.07
N PHE A 197 -0.10 -23.70 4.27
CA PHE A 197 0.83 -24.61 4.92
C PHE A 197 0.07 -25.47 5.94
N LYS A 198 -0.49 -26.58 5.48
CA LYS A 198 -1.15 -27.59 6.32
C LYS A 198 -0.71 -28.99 5.92
#